data_AF-A0A1G3L807-F1
#
_entry.id   AF-A0A1G3L807-F1
#
_cell.length_a   1.000
_cell.length_b   1.000
_cell.length_c   1.000
_cell.angle_alpha   90.00
_cell.angle_beta   90.00
_cell.angle_gamma   90.00
#
_symmetry.space_group_name_H-M   'P 1'
#
loop_
_entity.id
_entity.type
_entity.pdbx_description
1 polymer ?
#
loop_
_entity_poly.entity_id
_entity_poly.type
_entity_poly.pdbx_seq_one_letter_code
_entity_poly.pdbx_strand_id
1 'polypeptide(L)'
;MNHQLFINNKKIKEFDFNQSFSFLREPQIILQNGGFLFQIALNQSEFYFSFLPFITEGNRNHHYDIKIKKNQQQVVFNGCINTDQTITLVPSLSKEDLKDFPESKKTALIQNYKIIADFFTLLNFTEAFELDFCSIHIFTELKLLKTVPETMNFYQLKNIE
;
A
#
# COMPACT_ATOMS: atom_id res chain seq x y z
N MET A 1 -8.40 8.78 9.86
CA MET A 1 -9.07 7.67 9.13
C MET A 1 -10.18 7.13 10.02
N ASN A 2 -11.43 7.03 9.54
CA ASN A 2 -12.54 6.41 10.29
C ASN A 2 -12.58 4.87 10.15
N HIS A 3 -11.44 4.25 9.83
CA HIS A 3 -11.33 2.80 9.62
C HIS A 3 -10.63 2.14 10.80
N GLN A 4 -11.07 0.94 11.17
CA GLN A 4 -10.37 0.08 12.12
C GLN A 4 -9.07 -0.42 11.47
N LEU A 5 -7.93 -0.15 12.11
CA LEU A 5 -6.62 -0.54 11.62
C LEU A 5 -6.24 -1.95 12.08
N PHE A 6 -5.88 -2.80 11.13
CA PHE A 6 -5.36 -4.15 11.37
C PHE A 6 -3.94 -4.25 10.85
N ILE A 7 -3.00 -4.58 11.74
CA ILE A 7 -1.59 -4.79 11.41
C ILE A 7 -1.24 -6.27 11.53
N ASN A 8 -0.78 -6.86 10.43
CA ASN A 8 -0.51 -8.31 10.35
C ASN A 8 -1.69 -9.14 10.91
N ASN A 9 -2.91 -8.77 10.50
CA ASN A 9 -4.18 -9.36 10.93
C ASN A 9 -4.53 -9.18 12.43
N LYS A 10 -3.81 -8.34 13.19
CA LYS A 10 -4.14 -7.97 14.57
C LYS A 10 -4.74 -6.57 14.62
N LYS A 11 -5.89 -6.43 15.29
CA LYS A 11 -6.53 -5.13 15.52
C LYS A 11 -5.63 -4.26 16.39
N ILE A 12 -5.30 -3.06 15.92
CA ILE A 12 -4.52 -2.08 16.67
C ILE A 12 -5.50 -1.10 17.33
N LYS A 13 -5.31 -0.84 18.63
CA LYS A 13 -6.04 0.22 19.33
C LYS A 13 -5.42 1.57 18.93
N GLU A 14 -6.21 2.65 18.89
CA GLU A 14 -5.80 3.99 18.40
C GLU A 14 -4.54 4.60 19.05
N PHE A 15 -3.96 4.00 20.08
CA PHE A 15 -2.84 4.56 20.81
C PHE A 15 -1.49 4.09 20.23
N ASP A 16 -0.78 5.06 19.67
CA ASP A 16 0.61 5.05 19.17
C ASP A 16 0.88 4.56 17.73
N PHE A 17 0.12 5.10 16.77
CA PHE A 17 0.34 4.92 15.34
C PHE A 17 1.75 5.35 14.90
N ASN A 18 2.24 6.52 15.32
CA ASN A 18 3.54 7.04 14.84
C ASN A 18 4.74 6.24 15.37
N GLN A 19 4.73 5.83 16.65
CA GLN A 19 5.80 5.00 17.19
C GLN A 19 5.79 3.59 16.57
N SER A 20 4.60 3.06 16.26
CA SER A 20 4.45 1.73 15.66
C SER A 20 4.94 1.62 14.22
N PHE A 21 5.25 2.74 13.55
CA PHE A 21 5.69 2.75 12.15
C PHE A 21 6.94 3.61 11.89
N SER A 22 7.56 4.19 12.92
CA SER A 22 8.74 5.05 12.72
C SER A 22 9.86 4.32 11.99
N PHE A 23 10.07 3.05 12.32
CA PHE A 23 11.12 2.20 11.72
C PHE A 23 10.95 2.00 10.21
N LEU A 24 9.73 2.15 9.66
CA LEU A 24 9.50 2.06 8.21
C LEU A 24 10.12 3.24 7.44
N ARG A 25 10.58 4.28 8.15
CA ARG A 25 11.23 5.48 7.61
C ARG A 25 12.69 5.63 8.04
N GLU A 26 13.21 4.70 8.84
CA GLU A 26 14.57 4.81 9.33
C GLU A 26 15.52 4.26 8.26
N PRO A 27 16.34 5.10 7.58
CA PRO A 27 17.11 4.65 6.42
C PRO A 27 18.06 3.50 6.77
N GLN A 28 18.62 3.52 7.99
CA GLN A 28 19.48 2.46 8.48
C GLN A 28 18.73 1.13 8.66
N ILE A 29 17.50 1.15 9.18
CA ILE A 29 16.68 -0.04 9.35
C ILE A 29 16.23 -0.57 7.99
N ILE A 30 15.80 0.31 7.08
CA ILE A 30 15.39 -0.06 5.72
C ILE A 30 16.55 -0.72 4.98
N LEU A 31 17.74 -0.08 4.99
CA LEU A 31 18.93 -0.59 4.32
C LEU A 31 19.38 -1.94 4.90
N GLN A 32 19.40 -2.09 6.23
CA GLN A 32 19.76 -3.35 6.90
C GLN A 32 18.80 -4.49 6.55
N ASN A 33 17.53 -4.18 6.33
CA ASN A 33 16.51 -5.17 6.01
C ASN A 33 16.40 -5.46 4.50
N GLY A 34 17.02 -4.64 3.64
CA GLY A 34 16.86 -4.70 2.19
C GLY A 34 15.51 -4.18 1.71
N GLY A 35 14.88 -3.28 2.48
CA GLY A 35 13.53 -2.79 2.25
C GLY A 35 12.46 -3.52 3.07
N PHE A 36 11.19 -3.18 2.80
CA PHE A 36 10.02 -3.81 3.40
C PHE A 36 9.02 -4.23 2.34
N LEU A 37 8.61 -5.49 2.35
CA LEU A 37 7.46 -5.94 1.55
C LEU A 37 6.19 -5.69 2.35
N PHE A 38 5.11 -5.31 1.68
CA PHE A 38 3.83 -5.12 2.33
C PHE A 38 2.64 -5.50 1.46
N GLN A 39 1.51 -5.74 2.12
CA GLN A 39 0.19 -5.80 1.51
C GLN A 39 -0.75 -4.82 2.19
N ILE A 40 -1.59 -4.17 1.39
CA ILE A 40 -2.69 -3.35 1.87
C ILE A 40 -4.00 -3.89 1.30
N ALA A 41 -5.04 -3.95 2.12
CA ALA A 41 -6.39 -4.21 1.65
C ALA A 41 -7.38 -3.36 2.44
N LEU A 42 -8.44 -2.94 1.77
CA LEU A 42 -9.49 -2.11 2.34
C LEU A 42 -10.83 -2.81 2.18
N ASN A 43 -11.63 -2.77 3.23
CA ASN A 43 -12.97 -3.33 3.24
C ASN A 43 -13.90 -2.53 4.13
N GLN A 44 -14.84 -1.81 3.53
CA GLN A 44 -15.87 -1.05 4.23
C GLN A 44 -15.30 -0.14 5.32
N SER A 45 -15.18 -0.64 6.55
CA SER A 45 -14.70 0.09 7.74
C SER A 45 -13.35 -0.41 8.26
N GLU A 46 -12.66 -1.29 7.53
CA GLU A 46 -11.41 -1.94 7.96
C GLU A 46 -10.27 -1.63 6.97
N PHE A 47 -9.12 -1.27 7.53
CA PHE A 47 -7.88 -1.08 6.79
C PHE A 47 -6.85 -2.11 7.28
N TYR A 48 -6.44 -2.99 6.38
CA TYR A 48 -5.46 -4.03 6.64
C TYR A 48 -4.12 -3.61 6.05
N PHE A 49 -3.09 -3.56 6.89
CA PHE A 49 -1.71 -3.34 6.46
C PHE A 49 -0.83 -4.42 7.06
N SER A 50 -0.29 -5.28 6.22
CA SER A 50 0.61 -6.36 6.64
C SER A 50 1.96 -6.17 5.98
N PHE A 51 3.06 -6.35 6.70
CA PHE A 51 4.39 -6.08 6.17
C PHE A 51 5.47 -7.00 6.76
N LEU A 52 6.55 -7.18 6.00
CA LEU A 52 7.75 -7.92 6.35
C LEU A 52 9.02 -7.14 6.02
N PRO A 53 10.10 -7.28 6.80
CA PRO A 53 10.14 -8.00 8.07
C PRO A 53 9.26 -7.33 9.13
N PHE A 54 8.51 -8.14 9.89
CA PHE A 54 7.84 -7.65 11.09
C PHE A 54 8.80 -7.77 12.25
N ILE A 55 9.21 -6.62 12.81
CA ILE A 55 10.08 -6.55 13.97
C ILE A 55 9.17 -6.45 15.19
N THR A 56 9.17 -7.49 16.03
CA THR A 56 8.56 -7.46 17.36
C THR A 56 9.66 -7.71 18.37
N GLU A 57 9.84 -6.79 19.33
CA GLU A 57 10.75 -6.97 20.46
C GLU A 57 12.19 -7.33 20.06
N GLY A 58 12.69 -6.74 18.96
CA GLY A 58 14.05 -7.00 18.46
C GLY A 58 14.23 -8.29 17.65
N ASN A 59 13.16 -9.09 17.45
CA ASN A 59 13.20 -10.32 16.67
C ASN A 59 12.60 -10.14 15.27
N ARG A 60 13.33 -10.56 14.24
CA ARG A 60 12.89 -10.59 12.83
C ARG A 60 12.09 -11.87 12.59
N ASN A 61 10.81 -11.75 12.21
CA ASN A 61 10.05 -12.93 11.75
C ASN A 61 10.51 -13.37 10.35
N HIS A 62 10.77 -14.67 10.18
CA HIS A 62 11.31 -15.29 8.95
C HIS A 62 10.23 -15.82 7.97
N HIS A 63 8.95 -15.59 8.23
CA HIS A 63 7.89 -16.12 7.37
C HIS A 63 7.62 -15.19 6.18
N TYR A 64 8.03 -15.64 4.99
CA TYR A 64 7.92 -14.96 3.68
C TYR A 64 6.50 -14.71 3.16
N ASP A 65 5.45 -14.96 3.94
CA ASP A 65 4.08 -14.97 3.44
C ASP A 65 3.25 -13.86 4.10
N ILE A 66 3.21 -12.71 3.46
CA ILE A 66 2.29 -11.63 3.81
C ILE A 66 0.93 -12.06 3.26
N LYS A 67 0.06 -12.53 4.13
CA LYS A 67 -1.32 -12.86 3.78
C LYS A 67 -2.27 -12.04 4.62
N ILE A 68 -2.88 -11.04 4.00
CA ILE A 68 -4.14 -10.49 4.51
C ILE A 68 -5.21 -11.56 4.34
N LYS A 69 -6.00 -11.83 5.39
CA LYS A 69 -7.15 -12.74 5.29
C LYS A 69 -8.11 -12.21 4.21
N LYS A 70 -8.11 -12.85 3.05
CA LYS A 70 -8.96 -12.49 1.91
C LYS A 70 -10.42 -12.78 2.25
N ASN A 71 -11.11 -11.80 2.85
CA ASN A 71 -12.56 -11.80 2.81
C ASN A 71 -13.01 -11.30 1.43
N GLN A 72 -14.04 -11.95 0.90
CA GLN A 72 -14.53 -11.72 -0.46
C GLN A 72 -14.88 -10.24 -0.64
N GLN A 73 -14.36 -9.60 -1.71
CA GLN A 73 -14.53 -8.18 -2.11
C GLN A 73 -13.41 -7.17 -1.77
N GLN A 74 -12.14 -7.58 -1.69
CA GLN A 74 -11.03 -6.63 -1.49
C GLN A 74 -10.06 -6.63 -2.68
N VAL A 75 -9.81 -5.45 -3.27
CA VAL A 75 -8.60 -5.23 -4.08
C VAL A 75 -7.42 -5.20 -3.11
N VAL A 76 -6.54 -6.19 -3.22
CA VAL A 76 -5.32 -6.27 -2.41
C VAL A 76 -4.20 -5.59 -3.18
N PHE A 77 -3.49 -4.68 -2.56
CA PHE A 77 -2.29 -4.08 -3.11
C PHE A 77 -1.07 -4.76 -2.52
N ASN A 78 -0.14 -5.21 -3.35
CA ASN A 78 1.19 -5.58 -2.91
C ASN A 78 2.10 -4.37 -3.09
N GLY A 79 3.01 -4.13 -2.17
CA GLY A 79 3.96 -3.05 -2.30
C GLY A 79 5.28 -3.33 -1.63
N CYS A 80 6.21 -2.41 -1.87
CA CYS A 80 7.55 -2.42 -1.31
C CYS A 80 7.93 -1.02 -0.86
N ILE A 81 8.61 -0.91 0.29
CA ILE A 81 9.43 0.25 0.64
C ILE A 81 10.86 -0.12 0.26
N ASN A 82 11.39 0.53 -0.77
CA ASN A 82 12.70 0.25 -1.33
C ASN A 82 13.82 0.82 -0.44
N THR A 83 15.06 0.41 -0.70
CA THR A 83 16.23 0.84 0.09
C THR A 83 16.57 2.32 -0.05
N ASP A 84 16.11 2.96 -1.12
CA ASP A 84 16.17 4.39 -1.36
C ASP A 84 14.93 5.15 -0.82
N GLN A 85 14.07 4.44 -0.08
CA GLN A 85 12.84 4.93 0.56
C GLN A 85 11.70 5.26 -0.40
N THR A 86 11.83 4.94 -1.70
CA THR A 86 10.69 5.00 -2.61
C THR A 86 9.70 3.88 -2.31
N ILE A 87 8.44 4.10 -2.68
CA ILE A 87 7.37 3.12 -2.47
C ILE A 87 6.86 2.64 -3.82
N THR A 88 6.74 1.33 -3.99
CA THR A 88 6.03 0.69 -5.11
C THR A 88 4.73 0.08 -4.61
N LEU A 89 3.63 0.18 -5.38
CA LEU A 89 2.31 -0.33 -4.98
C LEU A 89 1.53 -0.81 -6.20
N VAL A 90 1.23 -2.11 -6.23
CA VAL A 90 0.61 -2.81 -7.36
C VAL A 90 -0.68 -3.48 -6.90
N PRO A 91 -1.84 -3.15 -7.47
CA PRO A 91 -3.08 -3.86 -7.18
C PRO A 91 -3.03 -5.27 -7.77
N SER A 92 -3.47 -6.24 -6.97
CA SER A 92 -3.64 -7.63 -7.38
C SER A 92 -4.93 -7.76 -8.18
N LEU A 93 -4.80 -7.63 -9.49
CA LEU A 93 -5.91 -7.75 -10.44
C LEU A 93 -5.76 -9.05 -11.24
N SER A 94 -6.86 -9.72 -11.52
CA SER A 94 -6.87 -10.85 -12.45
C SER A 94 -6.82 -10.36 -13.90
N LYS A 95 -6.49 -11.25 -14.85
CA LYS A 95 -6.51 -10.90 -16.28
C LYS A 95 -7.93 -10.57 -16.75
N GLU A 96 -8.93 -11.18 -16.13
CA GLU A 96 -10.34 -10.91 -16.39
C GLU A 96 -10.75 -9.53 -15.89
N ASP A 97 -10.23 -9.10 -14.73
CA ASP A 97 -10.48 -7.75 -14.20
C ASP A 97 -10.07 -6.67 -15.21
N LEU A 98 -8.93 -6.84 -15.88
CA LEU A 98 -8.41 -5.87 -16.85
C LEU A 98 -9.18 -5.81 -18.18
N LYS A 99 -9.92 -6.87 -18.55
CA LYS A 99 -10.64 -6.92 -19.84
C LYS A 99 -12.01 -6.25 -19.77
N ASP A 100 -12.69 -6.41 -18.65
CA ASP A 100 -14.03 -5.88 -18.40
C ASP A 100 -14.07 -5.34 -16.98
N PHE A 101 -13.43 -4.18 -16.78
CA PHE A 101 -13.28 -3.56 -15.46
C PHE A 101 -14.62 -2.88 -15.09
N PRO A 102 -15.42 -3.44 -14.18
CA PRO A 102 -16.70 -2.83 -13.83
C PRO A 102 -16.45 -1.47 -13.17
N GLU A 103 -17.28 -0.48 -13.48
CA GLU A 103 -17.13 0.89 -12.95
C GLU A 103 -17.08 0.93 -11.41
N SER A 104 -17.79 -0.01 -10.76
CA SER A 104 -17.76 -0.18 -9.30
C SER A 104 -16.39 -0.61 -8.78
N LYS A 105 -15.68 -1.51 -9.48
CA LYS A 105 -14.30 -1.87 -9.12
C LYS A 105 -13.35 -0.72 -9.41
N LYS A 106 -13.55 0.04 -10.50
CA LYS A 106 -12.72 1.20 -10.83
C LYS A 106 -12.81 2.25 -9.73
N THR A 107 -14.04 2.56 -9.31
CA THR A 107 -14.31 3.46 -8.19
C THR A 107 -13.64 2.97 -6.91
N ALA A 108 -13.76 1.68 -6.58
CA ALA A 108 -13.11 1.09 -5.40
C ALA A 108 -11.58 1.16 -5.48
N LEU A 109 -10.98 0.89 -6.64
CA LEU A 109 -9.55 0.99 -6.87
C LEU A 109 -9.05 2.42 -6.62
N ILE A 110 -9.72 3.42 -7.19
CA ILE A 110 -9.40 4.85 -7.01
C ILE A 110 -9.50 5.25 -5.53
N GLN A 111 -10.59 4.89 -4.87
CA GLN A 111 -10.78 5.17 -3.44
C GLN A 111 -9.68 4.54 -2.59
N ASN A 112 -9.30 3.30 -2.91
CA ASN A 112 -8.23 2.61 -2.21
C ASN A 112 -6.88 3.29 -2.40
N TYR A 113 -6.51 3.71 -3.62
CA TYR A 113 -5.30 4.50 -3.85
C TYR A 113 -5.28 5.78 -3.03
N LYS A 114 -6.40 6.51 -2.94
CA LYS A 114 -6.52 7.75 -2.16
C LYS A 114 -6.33 7.48 -0.66
N ILE A 115 -6.97 6.44 -0.11
CA ILE A 115 -6.83 6.08 1.30
C ILE A 115 -5.40 5.60 1.61
N ILE A 116 -4.76 4.86 0.69
CA ILE A 116 -3.37 4.45 0.83
C ILE A 116 -2.44 5.66 0.83
N ALA A 117 -2.68 6.62 -0.05
CA ALA A 117 -1.93 7.88 -0.08
C ALA A 117 -2.10 8.67 1.22
N ASP A 118 -3.31 8.72 1.79
CA ASP A 118 -3.56 9.31 3.11
C ASP A 118 -2.79 8.59 4.22
N PHE A 119 -2.80 7.25 4.21
CA PHE A 119 -2.07 6.43 5.16
C PHE A 119 -0.57 6.73 5.15
N PHE A 120 0.08 6.73 3.98
CA PHE A 120 1.50 7.05 3.87
C PHE A 120 1.81 8.53 4.19
N THR A 121 0.90 9.44 3.88
CA THR A 121 1.02 10.85 4.32
C THR A 121 0.99 10.96 5.84
N LEU A 122 0.11 10.23 6.53
CA LEU A 122 0.03 10.20 7.99
C LEU A 122 1.30 9.62 8.62
N LEU A 123 1.93 8.66 7.92
CA LEU A 123 3.24 8.15 8.28
C LEU A 123 4.38 9.13 8.03
N ASN A 124 4.12 10.30 7.42
CA ASN A 124 5.11 11.29 7.00
C ASN A 124 6.14 10.72 6.01
N PHE A 125 5.70 9.90 5.05
CA PHE A 125 6.48 9.64 3.84
C PHE A 125 6.40 10.87 2.94
N THR A 126 7.56 11.37 2.53
CA THR A 126 7.71 12.53 1.64
C THR A 126 8.32 12.16 0.29
N GLU A 127 8.78 10.92 0.19
CA GLU A 127 9.46 10.34 -0.94
C GLU A 127 8.50 10.06 -2.09
N ALA A 128 9.08 9.93 -3.29
CA ALA A 128 8.33 9.61 -4.48
C ALA A 128 7.79 8.18 -4.42
N PHE A 129 6.55 8.03 -4.84
CA PHE A 129 5.92 6.78 -5.22
C PHE A 129 6.39 6.39 -6.63
N GLU A 130 7.06 5.25 -6.74
CA GLU A 130 7.49 4.68 -8.00
C GLU A 130 6.37 3.86 -8.62
N LEU A 131 6.03 4.20 -9.86
CA LEU A 131 5.10 3.42 -10.66
C LEU A 131 5.90 2.36 -11.41
N ASP A 132 5.75 1.10 -10.99
CA ASP A 132 6.30 0.00 -11.77
C ASP A 132 5.55 -0.18 -13.10
N PHE A 133 6.10 -1.00 -13.99
CA PHE A 133 5.50 -1.26 -15.30
C PHE A 133 4.03 -1.71 -15.20
N CYS A 134 3.69 -2.53 -14.20
CA CYS A 134 2.33 -2.99 -13.96
C CYS A 134 1.38 -1.83 -13.61
N SER A 135 1.81 -0.96 -12.70
CA SER A 135 1.05 0.22 -12.26
C SER A 135 0.90 1.21 -13.40
N ILE A 136 1.96 1.46 -14.18
CA ILE A 136 1.88 2.31 -15.38
C ILE A 136 0.83 1.77 -16.35
N HIS A 137 0.85 0.46 -16.60
CA HIS A 137 -0.12 -0.18 -17.48
C HIS A 137 -1.55 -0.01 -16.94
N ILE A 138 -1.79 -0.26 -15.66
CA ILE A 138 -3.12 -0.11 -15.03
C ILE A 138 -3.61 1.34 -15.14
N PHE A 139 -2.79 2.32 -14.80
CA PHE A 139 -3.16 3.74 -14.86
C PHE A 139 -3.48 4.18 -16.30
N THR A 140 -2.75 3.63 -17.27
CA THR A 140 -2.97 3.89 -18.69
C THR A 140 -4.26 3.27 -19.20
N GLU A 141 -4.46 1.97 -18.97
CA GLU A 141 -5.65 1.22 -19.43
C GLU A 141 -6.94 1.79 -18.82
N LEU A 142 -6.90 2.14 -17.52
CA LEU A 142 -8.06 2.69 -16.81
C LEU A 142 -8.21 4.21 -16.95
N LYS A 143 -7.27 4.88 -17.64
CA LYS A 143 -7.22 6.33 -17.86
C LYS A 143 -7.34 7.13 -16.55
N LEU A 144 -6.61 6.71 -15.51
CA LEU A 144 -6.64 7.34 -14.18
C LEU A 144 -5.84 8.67 -14.14
N LEU A 145 -4.96 8.87 -15.12
CA LEU A 145 -4.15 10.07 -15.29
C LEU A 145 -4.08 10.45 -16.77
N LYS A 146 -4.00 11.75 -17.06
CA LYS A 146 -3.77 12.28 -18.42
C LYS A 146 -2.39 11.91 -18.96
N THR A 147 -1.40 11.85 -18.07
CA THR A 147 -0.04 11.43 -18.38
C THR A 147 0.47 10.66 -17.17
N VAL A 148 0.94 9.43 -17.40
CA VAL A 148 1.44 8.56 -16.34
C VAL A 148 2.95 8.78 -16.20
N PRO A 149 3.42 9.39 -15.10
CA PRO A 149 4.85 9.58 -14.88
C PRO A 149 5.52 8.28 -14.41
N GLU A 150 6.85 8.21 -14.44
CA GLU A 150 7.60 7.11 -13.83
C GLU A 150 7.58 7.18 -12.29
N THR A 151 7.50 8.41 -11.76
CA THR A 151 7.38 8.69 -10.33
C THR A 151 6.31 9.74 -10.07
N MET A 152 5.59 9.60 -8.96
CA MET A 152 4.59 10.58 -8.50
C MET A 152 4.68 10.70 -6.98
N ASN A 153 4.21 11.78 -6.38
CA ASN A 153 4.10 11.87 -4.93
C ASN A 153 2.71 11.45 -4.44
N PHE A 154 2.56 11.19 -3.14
CA PHE A 154 1.27 10.82 -2.55
C PHE A 154 0.20 11.91 -2.71
N TYR A 155 0.58 13.18 -2.85
CA TYR A 155 -0.38 14.25 -3.15
C TYR A 155 -0.98 14.08 -4.55
N GLN A 156 -0.19 13.76 -5.57
CA GLN A 156 -0.68 13.46 -6.91
C GLN A 156 -1.58 12.22 -6.90
N LEU A 157 -1.24 11.19 -6.10
CA LEU A 157 -2.04 9.96 -6.00
C LEU A 157 -3.41 10.20 -5.37
N LYS A 158 -3.53 11.17 -4.44
CA LYS A 158 -4.83 11.58 -3.88
C LYS A 158 -5.76 12.24 -4.89
N ASN A 159 -5.21 12.76 -5.98
CA ASN A 159 -5.93 13.59 -6.96
C ASN A 159 -6.18 12.87 -8.31
N ILE A 160 -6.03 11.55 -8.37
CA ILE A 160 -6.38 10.76 -9.57
C ILE A 160 -7.89 10.81 -9.86
N GLU A 161 -8.23 10.78 -11.16
CA GLU A 161 -9.60 10.90 -11.70
C GLU A 161 -10.38 9.57 -11.60
#